data_AF-A0A326GRP2-F1
#
_entry.id   AF-A0A326GRP2-F1
#
_cell.length_a   1.000
_cell.length_b   1.000
_cell.length_c   1.000
_cell.angle_alpha   90.00
_cell.angle_beta   90.00
_cell.angle_gamma   90.00
#
_symmetry.space_group_name_H-M   'P 1'
#
loop_
_entity.id
_entity.type
_entity.pdbx_description
1 polymer ?
#
loop_
_entity_poly.entity_id
_entity_poly.type
_entity_poly.pdbx_seq_one_letter_code
_entity_poly.pdbx_strand_id
1 'polypeptide(L)'
;MGGFLELIDNTLGTNFNTPVYDPKVGRKKLVKAIDTAAKQHSDNVTRAPNRAWKTGGNNAISFTPKIDGKPVKIAGQTTNYVPAERFQDFLSGLKAAVEAGDLDKEIKAALDSDGTPKASAPRSAAAGAGSTREVGEQSKLNIGVAAKRRAANPPSFDDIRAYYIETGADSAKVDAAIAKRKAAEAAAK
;
A
#
# COMPACT_ATOMS: atom_id res chain seq x y z
N MET A 1 -42.52 15.43 41.28
CA MET A 1 -41.52 16.52 41.26
C MET A 1 -40.17 15.84 41.10
N GLY A 2 -39.69 15.67 39.86
CA GLY A 2 -38.35 15.10 39.62
C GLY A 2 -37.29 16.09 40.09
N GLY A 3 -36.35 15.64 40.93
CA GLY A 3 -35.33 16.51 41.54
C GLY A 3 -34.24 16.91 40.56
N PHE A 4 -33.55 18.03 40.83
CA PHE A 4 -32.42 18.55 40.02
C PHE A 4 -31.37 17.50 39.62
N LEU A 5 -31.17 16.46 40.45
CA LEU A 5 -30.24 15.37 40.17
C LEU A 5 -30.69 14.45 39.02
N GLU A 6 -31.99 14.39 38.68
CA GLU A 6 -32.51 13.65 37.52
C GLU A 6 -32.20 14.34 36.19
N LEU A 7 -31.81 15.62 36.22
CA LEU A 7 -31.34 16.36 35.04
C LEU A 7 -29.87 16.07 34.71
N ILE A 8 -29.14 15.40 35.61
CA ILE A 8 -27.72 15.08 35.44
C ILE A 8 -27.63 13.70 34.80
N ASP A 9 -27.50 13.68 33.47
CA ASP A 9 -27.17 12.47 32.74
C ASP A 9 -25.67 12.45 32.39
N ASN A 10 -24.87 11.92 33.32
CA ASN A 10 -23.42 11.75 33.14
C ASN A 10 -23.07 10.76 32.01
N THR A 11 -24.03 9.98 31.48
CA THR A 11 -23.81 9.10 30.33
C THR A 11 -23.69 9.89 29.02
N LEU A 12 -24.22 11.12 28.97
CA LEU A 12 -24.02 12.04 27.83
C LEU A 12 -22.55 12.44 27.67
N GLY A 13 -21.76 12.40 28.75
CA GLY A 13 -20.32 12.70 28.72
C GLY A 13 -19.49 11.69 27.91
N THR A 14 -19.96 10.44 27.78
CA THR A 14 -19.17 9.34 27.20
C THR A 14 -18.96 9.48 25.68
N ASN A 15 -19.81 10.24 24.99
CA ASN A 15 -19.71 10.52 23.55
C ASN A 15 -19.81 12.02 23.21
N PHE A 16 -19.69 12.90 24.20
CA PHE A 16 -19.94 14.33 24.06
C PHE A 16 -19.05 15.00 23.00
N ASN A 17 -17.80 14.54 22.87
CA ASN A 17 -16.83 15.04 21.90
C ASN A 17 -16.71 14.14 20.65
N THR A 18 -17.53 13.10 20.51
CA THR A 18 -17.46 12.22 19.35
C THR A 18 -17.90 13.00 18.12
N PRO A 19 -17.00 13.25 17.14
CA PRO A 19 -17.35 14.04 15.97
C PRO A 19 -18.49 13.34 15.22
N VAL A 20 -19.61 14.03 15.09
CA VAL A 20 -20.77 13.53 14.35
C VAL A 20 -20.31 13.28 12.91
N TYR A 21 -20.36 12.02 12.50
CA TYR A 21 -20.01 11.61 11.15
C TYR A 21 -20.90 12.35 10.14
N ASP A 22 -20.29 13.19 9.29
CA ASP A 22 -20.95 13.79 8.13
C ASP A 22 -20.84 12.84 6.93
N PRO A 23 -21.96 12.27 6.44
CA PRO A 23 -21.97 11.41 5.26
C PRO A 23 -21.33 12.06 4.03
N LYS A 24 -21.44 13.39 3.88
CA LYS A 24 -20.88 14.13 2.74
C LYS A 24 -19.35 14.06 2.72
N VAL A 25 -18.70 14.07 3.88
CA VAL A 25 -17.25 13.95 4.00
C VAL A 25 -16.80 12.55 3.60
N GLY A 26 -17.52 11.52 4.04
CA GLY A 26 -17.29 10.13 3.64
C GLY A 26 -17.44 9.92 2.13
N ARG A 27 -18.56 10.40 1.55
CA ARG A 27 -18.81 10.38 0.10
C ARG A 27 -17.69 11.04 -0.69
N LYS A 28 -17.28 12.26 -0.30
CA LYS A 28 -16.20 13.00 -0.98
C LYS A 28 -14.87 12.24 -0.97
N LYS A 29 -14.53 11.58 0.14
CA LYS A 29 -13.32 10.76 0.24
C LYS A 29 -13.37 9.53 -0.68
N LEU A 30 -14.52 8.84 -0.73
CA LEU A 30 -14.69 7.69 -1.61
C LEU A 30 -14.65 8.09 -3.09
N VAL A 31 -15.35 9.16 -3.47
CA VAL A 31 -15.31 9.71 -4.83
C VAL A 31 -13.88 10.05 -5.24
N LYS A 32 -13.09 10.69 -4.37
CA LYS A 32 -11.68 10.96 -4.65
C LYS A 32 -10.86 9.69 -4.88
N ALA A 33 -11.12 8.62 -4.12
CA ALA A 33 -10.46 7.33 -4.31
C ALA A 33 -10.84 6.69 -5.66
N ILE A 34 -12.11 6.79 -6.06
CA ILE A 34 -12.62 6.32 -7.37
C ILE A 34 -11.96 7.12 -8.51
N ASP A 35 -11.96 8.45 -8.44
CA ASP A 35 -11.33 9.31 -9.45
C ASP A 35 -9.83 9.03 -9.58
N THR A 36 -9.15 8.78 -8.45
CA THR A 36 -7.72 8.39 -8.44
C THR A 36 -7.51 7.04 -9.11
N ALA A 37 -8.37 6.06 -8.83
CA ALA A 37 -8.30 4.74 -9.46
C ALA A 37 -8.57 4.82 -10.97
N ALA A 38 -9.54 5.63 -11.40
CA ALA A 38 -9.87 5.86 -12.81
C ALA A 38 -8.66 6.44 -13.56
N LYS A 39 -8.03 7.49 -13.01
CA LYS A 39 -6.81 8.11 -13.57
C LYS A 39 -5.64 7.14 -13.62
N GLN A 40 -5.37 6.42 -12.53
CA GLN A 40 -4.28 5.44 -12.51
C GLN A 40 -4.49 4.35 -13.56
N HIS A 41 -5.73 3.93 -13.78
CA HIS A 41 -6.07 2.95 -14.80
C HIS A 41 -5.90 3.49 -16.22
N SER A 42 -6.38 4.71 -16.50
CA SER A 42 -6.18 5.35 -17.81
C SER A 42 -4.71 5.55 -18.14
N ASP A 43 -3.93 5.93 -17.14
CA ASP A 43 -2.49 6.22 -17.26
C ASP A 43 -1.63 4.94 -17.21
N ASN A 44 -2.27 3.77 -17.08
CA ASN A 44 -1.64 2.45 -16.98
C ASN A 44 -0.55 2.38 -15.87
N VAL A 45 -0.76 3.09 -14.76
CA VAL A 45 0.23 3.20 -13.68
C VAL A 45 0.17 1.95 -12.79
N THR A 46 0.92 0.93 -13.20
CA THR A 46 0.96 -0.39 -12.54
C THR A 46 1.81 -0.44 -11.25
N ARG A 47 2.41 0.67 -10.82
CA ARG A 47 3.23 0.75 -9.59
C ARG A 47 2.90 1.94 -8.69
N ALA A 48 1.68 2.49 -8.78
CA ALA A 48 1.29 3.59 -7.90
C ALA A 48 1.19 3.16 -6.42
N PRO A 49 1.72 3.95 -5.47
CA PRO A 49 1.38 3.78 -4.06
C PRO A 49 -0.13 4.02 -3.87
N ASN A 50 -0.78 3.23 -3.02
CA ASN A 50 -2.22 3.28 -2.75
C ASN A 50 -3.14 2.90 -3.93
N ARG A 51 -2.66 2.10 -4.88
CA ARG A 51 -3.51 1.59 -5.97
C ARG A 51 -4.66 0.72 -5.42
N ALA A 52 -5.89 1.13 -5.72
CA ALA A 52 -7.11 0.42 -5.33
C ALA A 52 -7.52 -0.66 -6.34
N TRP A 53 -6.78 -0.86 -7.43
CA TRP A 53 -7.12 -1.82 -8.49
C TRP A 53 -5.91 -2.70 -8.85
N LYS A 54 -6.11 -3.85 -9.50
CA LYS A 54 -5.02 -4.68 -10.03
C LYS A 54 -5.52 -5.52 -11.19
N THR A 55 -4.77 -5.55 -12.28
CA THR A 55 -5.01 -6.45 -13.42
C THR A 55 -4.63 -7.88 -13.05
N GLY A 56 -5.58 -8.79 -13.20
CA GLY A 56 -5.38 -10.25 -13.11
C GLY A 56 -5.12 -10.88 -14.48
N GLY A 57 -4.71 -12.15 -14.50
CA GLY A 57 -4.37 -12.88 -15.72
C GLY A 57 -5.56 -13.24 -16.64
N ASN A 58 -6.80 -13.05 -16.19
CA ASN A 58 -8.02 -13.45 -16.92
C ASN A 58 -8.80 -12.24 -17.49
N ASN A 59 -8.12 -11.16 -17.90
CA ASN A 59 -8.77 -9.89 -18.30
C ASN A 59 -9.73 -9.32 -17.24
N ALA A 60 -9.53 -9.69 -15.98
CA ALA A 60 -10.29 -9.17 -14.85
C ALA A 60 -9.45 -8.18 -14.05
N ILE A 61 -10.10 -7.15 -13.53
CA ILE A 61 -9.52 -6.17 -12.62
C ILE A 61 -10.12 -6.38 -11.24
N SER A 62 -9.27 -6.65 -10.26
CA SER A 62 -9.69 -6.64 -8.86
C SER A 62 -9.69 -5.20 -8.35
N PHE A 63 -10.78 -4.75 -7.75
CA PHE A 63 -10.96 -3.42 -7.19
C PHE A 63 -11.25 -3.50 -5.68
N THR A 64 -10.38 -2.87 -4.90
CA THR A 64 -10.39 -2.81 -3.43
C THR A 64 -10.23 -1.35 -3.00
N PRO A 65 -11.31 -0.56 -2.93
CA PRO A 65 -11.26 0.83 -2.51
C PRO A 65 -10.96 0.93 -1.02
N LYS A 66 -10.13 1.91 -0.66
CA LYS A 66 -9.78 2.21 0.73
C LYS A 66 -10.04 3.68 1.01
N ILE A 67 -10.64 3.98 2.16
CA ILE A 67 -10.79 5.34 2.69
C ILE A 67 -10.00 5.38 4.00
N ASP A 68 -9.09 6.35 4.14
CA ASP A 68 -8.23 6.50 5.33
C ASP A 68 -7.53 5.18 5.75
N GLY A 69 -7.11 4.38 4.76
CA GLY A 69 -6.46 3.09 4.98
C GLY A 69 -7.40 1.92 5.29
N LYS A 70 -8.70 2.18 5.49
CA LYS A 70 -9.72 1.18 5.80
C LYS A 70 -10.42 0.71 4.50
N PRO A 71 -10.52 -0.61 4.25
CA PRO A 71 -11.20 -1.13 3.06
C PRO A 71 -12.71 -0.89 3.17
N VAL A 72 -13.29 -0.36 2.09
CA VAL A 72 -14.75 -0.16 1.99
C VAL A 72 -15.37 -1.40 1.38
N LYS A 73 -16.43 -1.92 1.99
CA LYS A 73 -17.22 -3.00 1.40
C LYS A 73 -18.17 -2.41 0.38
N ILE A 74 -18.11 -2.87 -0.86
CA ILE A 74 -19.12 -2.59 -1.89
C ILE A 74 -19.87 -3.90 -2.11
N ALA A 75 -21.20 -3.86 -2.04
CA ALA A 75 -22.05 -5.06 -2.15
C ALA A 75 -21.64 -6.19 -1.17
N GLY A 76 -21.20 -5.82 0.04
CA GLY A 76 -20.74 -6.78 1.07
C GLY A 76 -19.33 -7.34 0.85
N GLN A 77 -18.68 -7.05 -0.28
CA GLN A 77 -17.32 -7.51 -0.59
C GLN A 77 -16.30 -6.36 -0.51
N THR A 78 -15.14 -6.63 0.08
CA THR A 78 -14.00 -5.69 0.10
C THR A 78 -13.25 -5.65 -1.22
N THR A 79 -13.31 -6.73 -2.01
CA THR A 79 -12.66 -6.83 -3.32
C THR A 79 -13.68 -7.28 -4.35
N ASN A 80 -13.91 -6.45 -5.36
CA ASN A 80 -14.81 -6.75 -6.46
C ASN A 80 -13.99 -7.04 -7.71
N TYR A 81 -14.43 -8.02 -8.51
CA TYR A 81 -13.79 -8.37 -9.76
C TYR A 81 -14.64 -7.87 -10.91
N VAL A 82 -14.05 -7.06 -11.77
CA VAL A 82 -14.74 -6.43 -12.90
C VAL A 82 -13.98 -6.75 -14.17
N PRO A 83 -14.65 -7.08 -15.29
CA PRO A 83 -13.98 -7.20 -16.59
C PRO A 83 -13.23 -5.91 -16.93
N ALA A 84 -12.00 -6.01 -17.42
CA ALA A 84 -11.15 -4.85 -17.71
C ALA A 84 -11.81 -3.85 -18.65
N GLU A 85 -12.55 -4.35 -19.64
CA GLU A 85 -13.30 -3.56 -20.63
C GLU A 85 -14.41 -2.71 -20.00
N ARG A 86 -15.01 -3.17 -18.91
CA ARG A 86 -16.13 -2.51 -18.22
C ARG A 86 -15.70 -1.75 -16.97
N PHE A 87 -14.41 -1.72 -16.69
CA PHE A 87 -13.90 -1.17 -15.44
C PHE A 87 -14.14 0.35 -15.33
N GLN A 88 -14.02 1.09 -16.44
CA GLN A 88 -14.30 2.53 -16.45
C GLN A 88 -15.80 2.82 -16.23
N ASP A 89 -16.69 2.08 -16.90
CA ASP A 89 -18.14 2.20 -16.70
C ASP A 89 -18.54 1.85 -15.27
N PHE A 90 -17.92 0.82 -14.70
CA PHE A 90 -18.11 0.44 -13.31
C PHE A 90 -17.70 1.56 -12.35
N LEU A 91 -16.55 2.22 -12.56
CA LEU A 91 -16.12 3.34 -11.72
C LEU A 91 -17.06 4.54 -11.84
N SER A 92 -17.57 4.83 -13.03
CA SER A 92 -18.56 5.88 -13.25
C SER A 92 -19.89 5.58 -12.54
N GLY A 93 -20.41 4.36 -12.68
CA GLY A 93 -21.62 3.92 -11.98
C GLY A 93 -21.45 3.90 -10.47
N LEU A 94 -20.29 3.46 -9.99
CA LEU A 94 -19.96 3.48 -8.57
C LEU A 94 -19.91 4.91 -8.03
N LYS A 95 -19.34 5.86 -8.78
CA LYS A 95 -19.34 7.28 -8.39
C LYS A 95 -20.76 7.83 -8.25
N ALA A 96 -21.64 7.55 -9.21
CA ALA A 96 -23.04 7.96 -9.14
C ALA A 96 -23.78 7.35 -7.94
N ALA A 97 -23.55 6.07 -7.64
CA ALA A 97 -24.15 5.40 -6.46
C ALA A 97 -23.64 5.99 -5.13
N VAL A 98 -22.35 6.36 -5.06
CA VAL A 98 -21.78 7.03 -3.88
C VAL A 98 -22.36 8.44 -3.73
N GLU A 99 -22.54 9.19 -4.82
CA GLU A 99 -23.15 10.51 -4.79
C GLU A 99 -24.63 10.46 -4.40
N ALA A 100 -25.37 9.44 -4.87
CA ALA A 100 -26.75 9.14 -4.48
C ALA A 100 -26.89 8.77 -2.99
N GLY A 101 -25.80 8.30 -2.36
CA GLY A 101 -25.78 7.92 -0.96
C GLY A 101 -26.15 6.46 -0.70
N ASP A 102 -26.21 5.63 -1.74
CA ASP A 102 -26.54 4.20 -1.62
C ASP A 102 -25.51 3.42 -0.79
N LEU A 103 -24.29 3.96 -0.68
CA LEU A 103 -23.16 3.37 0.04
C LEU A 103 -22.87 4.05 1.37
N ASP A 104 -23.73 4.96 1.84
CA ASP A 104 -23.48 5.73 3.06
C ASP A 104 -23.35 4.86 4.31
N LYS A 105 -24.11 3.76 4.38
CA LYS A 105 -24.05 2.81 5.50
C LYS A 105 -22.73 2.08 5.53
N GLU A 106 -22.21 1.71 4.36
CA GLU A 106 -20.96 0.99 4.17
C GLU A 106 -19.75 1.92 4.40
N ILE A 107 -19.84 3.17 3.96
CA ILE A 107 -18.82 4.20 4.21
C ILE A 107 -18.78 4.52 5.70
N LYS A 108 -19.94 4.71 6.33
CA LYS A 108 -20.05 4.91 7.78
C LYS A 108 -19.48 3.71 8.53
N ALA A 109 -19.85 2.48 8.17
CA ALA A 109 -19.32 1.28 8.79
C ALA A 109 -17.80 1.11 8.60
N ALA A 110 -17.25 1.53 7.45
CA ALA A 110 -15.81 1.53 7.22
C ALA A 110 -15.08 2.56 8.08
N LEU A 111 -15.69 3.72 8.35
CA LEU A 111 -15.10 4.79 9.15
C LEU A 111 -15.26 4.56 10.65
N ASP A 112 -16.46 4.18 11.09
CA ASP A 112 -16.85 3.86 12.47
C ASP A 112 -16.26 2.53 12.97
N SER A 113 -15.79 1.66 12.07
CA SER A 113 -15.00 0.51 12.48
C SER A 113 -13.69 1.00 13.08
N ASP A 114 -13.70 1.20 14.40
CA ASP A 114 -12.54 1.21 15.29
C ASP A 114 -11.89 -0.19 15.37
N GLY A 115 -12.43 -1.14 14.59
CA GLY A 115 -11.78 -2.36 14.19
C GLY A 115 -10.46 -2.01 13.51
N THR A 116 -9.40 -2.07 14.32
CA THR A 116 -8.00 -2.25 13.95
C THR A 116 -7.97 -2.91 12.57
N PRO A 117 -7.33 -2.30 11.56
CA PRO A 117 -7.23 -2.94 10.26
C PRO A 117 -6.71 -4.35 10.55
N LYS A 118 -7.52 -5.38 10.26
CA LYS A 118 -6.99 -6.73 10.12
C LYS A 118 -6.08 -6.57 8.92
N ALA A 119 -4.82 -6.24 9.20
CA ALA A 119 -3.76 -6.24 8.25
C ALA A 119 -3.98 -7.53 7.47
N SER A 120 -4.15 -7.41 6.15
CA SER A 120 -3.87 -8.57 5.30
C SER A 120 -2.56 -9.09 5.83
N ALA A 121 -2.57 -10.30 6.39
CA ALA A 121 -1.39 -10.89 6.98
C ALA A 121 -0.27 -10.62 5.98
N PRO A 122 0.80 -9.91 6.35
CA PRO A 122 1.91 -9.71 5.44
C PRO A 122 2.24 -11.11 4.93
N ARG A 123 2.15 -11.29 3.61
CA ARG A 123 2.52 -12.53 2.91
C ARG A 123 3.73 -13.07 3.64
N SER A 124 3.54 -14.20 4.34
CA SER A 124 4.37 -14.68 5.44
C SER A 124 5.77 -14.13 5.31
N ALA A 125 6.06 -13.04 6.03
CA ALA A 125 7.43 -12.61 6.19
C ALA A 125 8.10 -13.80 6.85
N ALA A 126 8.89 -14.54 6.06
CA ALA A 126 9.74 -15.60 6.58
C ALA A 126 10.40 -15.04 7.85
N ALA A 127 10.25 -15.78 8.95
CA ALA A 127 10.65 -15.41 10.30
C ALA A 127 11.91 -14.53 10.30
N GLY A 128 11.71 -13.25 10.54
CA GLY A 128 12.75 -12.23 10.49
C GLY A 128 12.31 -10.98 11.23
N ALA A 129 11.66 -11.18 12.37
CA ALA A 129 11.40 -10.14 13.35
C ALA A 129 12.70 -9.38 13.66
N GLY A 130 12.64 -8.05 13.57
CA GLY A 130 13.36 -7.13 14.46
C GLY A 130 14.78 -7.48 14.86
N SER A 131 15.60 -7.98 13.94
CA SER A 131 17.03 -8.08 14.18
C SER A 131 17.65 -6.89 13.51
N THR A 132 18.06 -5.91 14.29
CA THR A 132 19.16 -5.01 13.93
C THR A 132 20.40 -5.89 13.79
N ARG A 133 20.45 -6.75 12.76
CA ARG A 133 21.68 -7.40 12.35
C ARG A 133 22.53 -6.24 11.90
N GLU A 134 23.58 -5.94 12.66
CA GLU A 134 24.69 -5.19 12.10
C GLU A 134 25.06 -5.91 10.80
N VAL A 135 24.66 -5.30 9.68
CA VAL A 135 24.97 -5.83 8.37
C VAL A 135 26.48 -5.69 8.27
N GLY A 136 27.18 -6.80 8.50
CA GLY A 136 28.64 -6.84 8.44
C GLY A 136 29.10 -6.17 7.16
N GLU A 137 30.25 -5.50 7.21
CA GLU A 137 30.78 -4.68 6.11
C GLU A 137 30.76 -5.41 4.76
N GLN A 138 31.10 -6.71 4.76
CA GLN A 138 31.03 -7.58 3.57
C GLN A 138 29.62 -7.69 2.98
N SER A 139 28.59 -7.78 3.82
CA SER A 139 27.21 -7.86 3.39
C SER A 139 26.73 -6.53 2.80
N LYS A 140 27.19 -5.39 3.34
CA LYS A 140 26.92 -4.07 2.75
C LYS A 140 27.55 -3.95 1.35
N LEU A 141 28.80 -4.40 1.20
CA LEU A 141 29.49 -4.44 -0.10
C LEU A 141 28.77 -5.36 -1.09
N ASN A 142 28.36 -6.55 -0.67
CA ASN A 142 27.60 -7.48 -1.52
C ASN A 142 26.29 -6.86 -2.05
N ILE A 143 25.55 -6.16 -1.18
CA ILE A 143 24.30 -5.49 -1.54
C ILE A 143 24.58 -4.32 -2.49
N GLY A 144 25.59 -3.51 -2.18
CA GLY A 144 25.95 -2.32 -2.96
C GLY A 144 26.44 -2.66 -4.38
N VAL A 145 27.34 -3.64 -4.52
CA VAL A 145 27.80 -4.16 -5.81
C VAL A 145 26.63 -4.72 -6.63
N ALA A 146 25.76 -5.52 -5.99
CA ALA A 146 24.58 -6.05 -6.67
C ALA A 146 23.60 -4.96 -7.10
N ALA A 147 23.41 -3.91 -6.30
CA ALA A 147 22.54 -2.78 -6.64
C ALA A 147 23.07 -2.01 -7.86
N LYS A 148 24.36 -1.67 -7.89
CA LYS A 148 24.98 -0.99 -9.06
C LYS A 148 24.87 -1.83 -10.33
N ARG A 149 25.02 -3.16 -10.23
CA ARG A 149 24.88 -4.09 -11.36
C ARG A 149 23.44 -4.35 -11.83
N ARG A 150 22.43 -3.93 -11.07
CA ARG A 150 21.01 -4.03 -11.46
C ARG A 150 20.47 -2.74 -12.09
N ALA A 151 21.27 -1.68 -12.15
CA ALA A 151 20.89 -0.44 -12.81
C ALA A 151 20.68 -0.65 -14.32
N ALA A 152 19.86 0.21 -14.95
CA ALA A 152 19.58 0.14 -16.38
C ALA A 152 20.84 0.22 -17.25
N ASN A 153 21.82 1.05 -16.83
CA ASN A 153 23.17 1.12 -17.39
C ASN A 153 24.17 0.75 -16.30
N PRO A 154 24.52 -0.54 -16.14
CA PRO A 154 25.38 -0.97 -15.05
C PRO A 154 26.84 -0.58 -15.34
N PRO A 155 27.54 0.10 -14.41
CA PRO A 155 28.97 0.38 -14.56
C PRO A 155 29.78 -0.93 -14.64
N SER A 156 31.01 -0.82 -15.16
CA SER A 156 31.91 -1.96 -15.23
C SER A 156 32.28 -2.44 -13.82
N PHE A 157 32.73 -3.69 -13.70
CA PHE A 157 33.18 -4.19 -12.39
C PHE A 157 34.41 -3.43 -11.88
N ASP A 158 35.25 -2.92 -12.78
CA ASP A 158 36.44 -2.15 -12.43
C ASP A 158 36.07 -0.76 -11.89
N ASP A 159 35.05 -0.11 -12.48
CA ASP A 159 34.51 1.16 -11.97
C ASP A 159 33.88 0.99 -10.59
N ILE A 160 33.15 -0.12 -10.38
CA ILE A 160 32.56 -0.45 -9.08
C ILE A 160 33.67 -0.69 -8.04
N ARG A 161 34.75 -1.37 -8.43
CA ARG A 161 35.91 -1.61 -7.57
C ARG A 161 36.57 -0.30 -7.16
N ALA A 162 36.87 0.57 -8.14
CA ALA A 162 37.47 1.87 -7.91
C ALA A 162 36.63 2.72 -6.95
N TYR A 163 35.32 2.78 -7.18
CA TYR A 163 34.38 3.50 -6.30
C TYR A 163 34.47 3.03 -4.85
N TYR A 164 34.43 1.72 -4.60
CA TYR A 164 34.44 1.23 -3.21
C TYR A 164 35.80 1.40 -2.52
N ILE A 165 36.90 1.22 -3.26
CA ILE A 165 38.26 1.47 -2.74
C ILE A 165 38.45 2.95 -2.39
N GLU A 166 37.99 3.87 -3.26
CA GLU A 166 38.04 5.32 -3.01
C GLU A 166 37.22 5.71 -1.78
N THR A 167 36.07 5.06 -1.56
CA THR A 167 35.26 5.25 -0.34
C THR A 167 35.85 4.62 0.93
N GLY A 168 37.06 4.06 0.85
CA GLY A 168 37.78 3.49 1.98
C GLY A 168 37.41 2.04 2.33
N ALA A 169 36.78 1.30 1.41
CA ALA A 169 36.48 -0.11 1.63
C ALA A 169 37.72 -0.99 1.41
N ASP A 170 37.82 -2.08 2.18
CA ASP A 170 38.90 -3.06 2.03
C ASP A 170 38.87 -3.72 0.63
N SER A 171 40.00 -3.67 -0.07
CA SER A 171 40.11 -4.15 -1.45
C SER A 171 39.80 -5.64 -1.61
N ALA A 172 40.19 -6.50 -0.65
CA ALA A 172 39.93 -7.93 -0.70
C ALA A 172 38.43 -8.23 -0.50
N LYS A 173 37.77 -7.46 0.37
CA LYS A 173 36.32 -7.55 0.57
C LYS A 173 35.52 -7.10 -0.65
N VAL A 174 35.97 -6.05 -1.33
CA VAL A 174 35.37 -5.56 -2.59
C VAL A 174 35.52 -6.60 -3.70
N ASP A 175 36.70 -7.19 -3.85
CA ASP A 175 36.99 -8.22 -4.85
C ASP A 175 36.14 -9.49 -4.62
N ALA A 176 35.96 -9.90 -3.36
CA ALA A 176 35.07 -11.00 -3.00
C ALA A 176 33.60 -10.71 -3.36
N ALA A 177 33.13 -9.48 -3.16
CA ALA A 177 31.76 -9.07 -3.51
C ALA A 177 31.54 -9.04 -5.03
N ILE A 178 32.53 -8.59 -5.79
CA ILE A 178 32.52 -8.59 -7.25
C ILE A 178 32.54 -10.03 -7.78
N ALA A 179 33.41 -10.90 -7.26
CA ALA A 179 33.48 -12.31 -7.65
C ALA A 179 32.15 -13.03 -7.43
N LYS A 180 31.52 -12.82 -6.26
CA LYS A 180 30.18 -13.34 -5.95
C LYS A 180 29.13 -12.86 -6.95
N ARG A 181 29.18 -11.59 -7.36
CA ARG A 181 28.23 -11.05 -8.34
C ARG A 181 28.48 -11.60 -9.74
N LYS A 182 29.73 -11.73 -10.18
CA LYS A 182 30.10 -12.36 -11.46
C LYS A 182 29.59 -13.81 -11.52
N ALA A 183 29.77 -14.60 -10.45
CA ALA A 183 29.25 -15.95 -10.36
C ALA A 183 27.71 -16.00 -10.45
N ALA A 184 27.03 -15.06 -9.78
CA ALA A 184 25.57 -14.97 -9.84
C ALA A 184 25.03 -14.53 -11.23
N GLU A 185 25.76 -13.69 -11.97
CA GLU A 185 25.41 -13.32 -13.34
C GLU A 185 25.66 -14.47 -14.32
N ALA A 186 26.71 -15.26 -14.09
CA ALA A 186 26.99 -16.46 -14.89
C ALA A 186 25.93 -17.56 -14.67
N ALA A 187 25.43 -17.73 -13.45
CA ALA A 187 24.40 -18.73 -13.12
C ALA A 187 22.98 -18.35 -13.58
N ALA A 188 22.76 -17.10 -13.99
CA ALA A 188 21.45 -16.60 -14.46
C ALA A 188 21.32 -16.57 -15.99
N LYS A 189 22.38 -16.98 -16.71
CA LYS A 189 22.39 -17.20 -18.16
C LYS A 189 22.22 -18.69 -18.44
#